data_AF-A0A1B2HR18-F1
#
_entry.id   AF-A0A1B2HR18-F1
#
_cell.length_a   1.000
_cell.length_b   1.000
_cell.length_c   1.000
_cell.angle_alpha   90.00
_cell.angle_beta   90.00
_cell.angle_gamma   90.00
#
_symmetry.space_group_name_H-M   'P 1'
#
loop_
_entity.id
_entity.type
_entity.pdbx_description
1 polymer ?
#
loop_
_entity_poly.entity_id
_entity_poly.type
_entity_poly.pdbx_seq_one_letter_code
_entity_poly.pdbx_strand_id
1 'polypeptide(L)'
;MAPVPAGVALAVVRAVRELLTNVARHAGGASAELVVSRAGAGAVVVVRDGGPGFVVEDVPEHRRGLRASVVERVAAVGGAAEVESAPGTGRRPA
;
A
#
# COMPACT_ATOMS: atom_id res chain seq x y z
N MET A 1 12.45 21.12 11.45
CA MET A 1 11.77 19.91 10.93
C MET A 1 11.62 18.96 12.08
N ALA A 2 10.39 18.66 12.51
CA ALA A 2 10.22 17.59 13.49
C ALA A 2 10.42 16.25 12.77
N PRO A 3 11.28 15.36 13.28
CA PRO A 3 11.43 14.03 12.73
C PRO A 3 10.11 13.24 12.88
N VAL A 4 9.82 12.38 11.90
CA VAL A 4 8.69 11.44 12.01
C VAL A 4 8.98 10.51 13.20
N PRO A 5 8.03 10.29 14.13
CA PRO A 5 8.24 9.39 15.25
C PRO A 5 8.61 7.98 14.76
N ALA A 6 9.58 7.34 15.40
CA ALA A 6 10.12 6.06 14.96
C ALA A 6 9.04 4.95 14.82
N GLY A 7 8.06 4.94 15.73
CA GLY A 7 6.93 3.99 15.66
C GLY A 7 6.08 4.18 14.40
N VAL A 8 5.80 5.43 14.03
CA VAL A 8 5.05 5.77 12.80
C VAL A 8 5.86 5.36 11.57
N ALA A 9 7.15 5.70 11.54
CA ALA A 9 8.03 5.33 10.43
C ALA A 9 8.12 3.81 10.24
N LEU A 10 8.23 3.04 11.33
CA LEU A 10 8.28 1.58 11.28
C LEU A 10 6.97 0.97 10.77
N ALA A 11 5.82 1.50 11.20
CA ALA A 11 4.51 1.06 10.72
C ALA A 11 4.38 1.27 9.20
N VAL A 12 4.77 2.44 8.72
CA VAL A 12 4.76 2.78 7.28
C VAL A 12 5.72 1.89 6.48
N VAL A 13 6.95 1.68 6.95
CA VAL A 13 7.92 0.81 6.25
C VAL A 13 7.40 -0.61 6.13
N ARG A 14 6.78 -1.15 7.19
CA ARG A 14 6.20 -2.50 7.17
C ARG A 14 5.02 -2.57 6.20
N ALA A 15 4.14 -1.56 6.19
CA ALA A 15 3.04 -1.48 5.24
C ALA A 15 3.53 -1.43 3.78
N VAL A 16 4.49 -0.56 3.46
CA VAL A 16 5.09 -0.45 2.13
C VAL A 16 5.73 -1.76 1.70
N ARG A 17 6.52 -2.40 2.58
CA ARG A 17 7.15 -3.69 2.30
C ARG A 17 6.12 -4.76 1.96
N GLU A 18 5.00 -4.79 2.67
CA GLU A 18 3.92 -5.74 2.44
C GLU A 18 3.26 -5.52 1.07
N LEU A 19 2.97 -4.26 0.73
CA LEU A 19 2.43 -3.87 -0.57
C LEU A 19 3.37 -4.29 -1.71
N LEU A 20 4.66 -3.93 -1.62
CA LEU A 20 5.65 -4.30 -2.65
C LEU A 20 5.86 -5.82 -2.76
N THR A 21 5.77 -6.55 -1.64
CA THR A 21 5.83 -8.02 -1.65
C THR A 21 4.66 -8.60 -2.43
N ASN A 22 3.48 -8.01 -2.33
CA ASN A 22 2.30 -8.46 -3.06
C ASN A 22 2.38 -8.13 -4.54
N VAL A 23 2.91 -6.97 -4.92
CA VAL A 23 3.25 -6.69 -6.32
C VAL A 23 4.18 -7.78 -6.86
N ALA A 24 5.28 -8.05 -6.16
CA ALA A 24 6.26 -9.05 -6.62
C ALA A 24 5.67 -10.47 -6.76
N ARG A 25 4.70 -10.84 -5.91
CA ARG A 25 4.06 -12.16 -5.92
C ARG A 25 2.92 -12.30 -6.92
N HIS A 26 2.17 -11.23 -7.17
CA HIS A 26 0.88 -11.30 -7.86
C HIS A 26 0.84 -10.51 -9.16
N ALA A 27 1.71 -9.53 -9.34
CA ALA A 27 1.80 -8.67 -10.52
C ALA A 27 3.10 -8.95 -11.28
N GLY A 28 3.30 -10.21 -11.68
CA GLY A 28 4.52 -10.66 -12.37
C GLY A 28 4.88 -9.76 -13.56
N GLY A 29 6.06 -9.14 -13.51
CA GLY A 29 6.55 -8.23 -14.56
C GLY A 29 6.04 -6.79 -14.47
N ALA A 30 5.17 -6.44 -13.52
CA ALA A 30 4.72 -5.08 -13.32
C ALA A 30 5.76 -4.21 -12.61
N SER A 31 5.85 -2.95 -13.00
CA SER A 31 6.56 -1.93 -12.25
C SER A 31 5.76 -1.51 -11.02
N ALA A 32 6.43 -1.24 -9.90
CA ALA A 32 5.88 -0.53 -8.76
C ALA A 32 6.47 0.87 -8.65
N GLU A 33 5.64 1.83 -8.25
CA GLU A 33 6.01 3.20 -7.92
C GLU A 33 5.73 3.45 -6.44
N LEU A 34 6.71 4.01 -5.73
CA LEU A 34 6.58 4.47 -4.34
C LEU A 34 6.80 5.98 -4.32
N VAL A 35 5.77 6.73 -3.91
CA VAL A 35 5.84 8.17 -3.72
C VAL A 35 5.74 8.47 -2.23
N VAL A 36 6.67 9.27 -1.71
CA VAL A 36 6.63 9.80 -0.35
C VAL A 36 6.63 11.31 -0.43
N SER A 37 5.56 11.93 0.05
CA SER A 37 5.38 13.38 0.04
C SER A 37 5.04 13.90 1.43
N ARG A 38 5.41 15.15 1.70
CA ARG A 38 4.97 15.84 2.92
C ARG A 38 3.56 16.35 2.77
N ALA A 39 2.77 16.22 3.83
CA ALA A 39 1.45 16.83 3.94
C ALA A 39 1.31 17.45 5.33
N GLY A 40 1.46 18.78 5.42
CA GLY A 40 1.45 19.50 6.69
C GLY A 40 2.49 18.96 7.68
N ALA A 41 2.03 18.51 8.85
CA ALA A 41 2.86 17.92 9.90
C ALA A 41 3.14 16.41 9.71
N GLY A 42 2.59 15.79 8.67
CA GLY A 42 2.67 14.36 8.40
C GLY A 42 3.34 14.02 7.06
N ALA A 43 3.24 12.75 6.70
CA ALA A 43 3.69 12.22 5.42
C ALA A 43 2.55 11.44 4.76
N VAL A 44 2.47 11.54 3.44
CA VAL A 44 1.62 10.72 2.59
C VAL A 44 2.53 9.77 1.84
N VAL A 45 2.19 8.49 1.88
CA VAL A 45 2.91 7.42 1.17
C VAL A 45 1.95 6.74 0.23
N VAL A 46 2.32 6.68 -1.05
CA VAL A 46 1.51 6.06 -2.09
C VAL A 46 2.33 4.97 -2.76
N VAL A 47 1.76 3.76 -2.83
CA VAL A 47 2.31 2.65 -3.62
C VAL A 47 1.35 2.38 -4.76
N ARG A 48 1.86 2.37 -5.99
CA ARG A 48 1.10 2.01 -7.20
C ARG A 48 1.84 0.89 -7.92
N ASP A 49 1.09 -0.01 -8.56
CA ASP A 49 1.68 -1.00 -9.45
C ASP A 49 0.93 -1.12 -10.77
N GLY A 50 1.65 -1.58 -11.79
CA GLY A 50 1.12 -1.78 -13.14
C GLY A 50 0.47 -3.15 -13.35
N GLY A 51 0.11 -3.86 -12.28
CA GLY A 51 -0.37 -5.22 -12.31
C GLY A 51 -1.79 -5.36 -12.88
N PRO A 52 -2.27 -6.61 -13.00
CA PRO A 52 -3.62 -6.90 -13.49
C PRO A 52 -4.73 -6.38 -12.56
N GLY A 53 -4.39 -5.96 -11.33
CA GLY A 53 -5.35 -5.61 -10.29
C GLY A 53 -6.12 -6.83 -9.77
N PHE A 54 -6.97 -6.62 -8.78
CA PHE A 54 -7.88 -7.64 -8.26
C PHE A 54 -9.18 -7.00 -7.77
N VAL A 55 -10.26 -7.79 -7.76
CA VAL A 55 -11.52 -7.38 -7.11
C VAL A 55 -11.37 -7.61 -5.62
N VAL A 56 -11.56 -6.57 -4.82
CA VAL A 56 -11.34 -6.62 -3.37
C VAL A 56 -12.34 -7.55 -2.69
N GLU A 57 -13.58 -7.55 -3.18
CA GLU A 57 -14.70 -8.35 -2.67
C GLU A 57 -14.47 -9.85 -2.86
N ASP A 58 -13.80 -10.24 -3.96
CA ASP A 58 -13.52 -11.63 -4.34
C ASP A 58 -12.32 -12.24 -3.59
N VAL A 59 -11.57 -11.43 -2.83
CA VAL A 59 -10.48 -11.92 -1.99
C VAL A 59 -11.09 -12.59 -0.74
N PRO A 60 -10.85 -13.91 -0.54
CA PRO A 60 -11.36 -14.62 0.65
C PRO A 60 -10.92 -13.92 1.94
N GLU A 61 -11.74 -13.93 2.98
CA GLU A 61 -11.42 -13.22 4.25
C GLU A 61 -10.04 -13.56 4.83
N HIS A 62 -9.62 -14.82 4.75
CA HIS A 62 -8.28 -15.26 5.18
C HIS A 62 -7.13 -14.75 4.28
N ARG A 63 -7.43 -14.28 3.06
CA ARG A 63 -6.50 -13.64 2.11
C ARG A 63 -6.68 -12.11 2.02
N ARG A 64 -7.71 -11.53 2.66
CA ARG A 64 -7.86 -10.07 2.86
C ARG A 64 -6.77 -9.49 3.78
N GLY A 65 -5.92 -10.36 4.30
CA GLY A 65 -4.79 -10.05 5.17
C GLY A 65 -4.02 -8.80 4.76
N LEU A 66 -3.81 -8.53 3.46
CA LEU A 66 -3.11 -7.32 3.01
C LEU A 66 -3.81 -6.01 3.40
N ARG A 67 -5.12 -5.89 3.14
CA ARG A 67 -5.85 -4.64 3.40
C ARG A 67 -6.05 -4.46 4.90
N ALA A 68 -6.47 -5.53 5.58
CA ALA A 68 -6.62 -5.52 7.02
C ALA A 68 -5.29 -5.19 7.70
N SER A 69 -4.20 -5.87 7.34
CA SER A 69 -2.88 -5.66 7.96
C SER A 69 -2.30 -4.28 7.70
N VAL A 70 -2.44 -3.72 6.49
CA VAL A 70 -1.90 -2.39 6.15
C VAL A 70 -2.73 -1.31 6.82
N VAL A 71 -4.06 -1.38 6.71
CA VAL A 71 -4.96 -0.37 7.27
C VAL A 71 -4.91 -0.40 8.79
N GLU A 72 -4.99 -1.57 9.42
CA GLU A 72 -4.92 -1.71 10.89
C GLU A 72 -3.56 -1.26 11.42
N ARG A 73 -2.46 -1.57 10.72
CA ARG A 73 -1.10 -1.16 11.14
C ARG A 73 -0.91 0.35 11.08
N VAL A 74 -1.45 1.01 10.06
CA VAL A 74 -1.38 2.48 9.93
C VAL A 74 -2.33 3.15 10.93
N ALA A 75 -3.54 2.60 11.12
CA ALA A 75 -4.48 3.06 12.12
C ALA A 75 -3.92 2.94 13.55
N ALA A 76 -3.18 1.87 13.85
CA ALA A 76 -2.54 1.64 15.16
C ALA A 76 -1.50 2.72 15.53
N VAL A 77 -1.01 3.49 14.57
CA VAL A 77 -0.10 4.64 14.80
C VAL A 77 -0.78 6.00 14.57
N GLY A 78 -2.11 6.04 14.53
CA GLY A 78 -2.91 7.24 14.35
C GLY A 78 -2.97 7.78 12.91
N GLY A 79 -2.58 6.97 11.92
CA GLY A 79 -2.71 7.31 10.51
C GLY A 79 -4.00 6.79 9.88
N ALA A 80 -4.19 7.10 8.61
CA ALA A 80 -5.22 6.51 7.77
C ALA A 80 -4.56 5.88 6.52
N ALA A 81 -5.15 4.80 6.02
CA ALA A 81 -4.72 4.16 4.79
C ALA A 81 -5.93 3.66 4.02
N GLU A 82 -5.84 3.77 2.70
CA GLU A 82 -6.85 3.31 1.75
C GLU A 82 -6.16 2.42 0.72
N VAL A 83 -6.86 1.37 0.30
CA VAL A 83 -6.37 0.44 -0.72
C VAL A 83 -7.43 0.38 -1.80
N GLU A 84 -7.05 0.82 -3.00
CA GLU A 84 -7.87 0.77 -4.20
C GLU A 84 -7.27 -0.26 -5.15
N SER A 85 -8.10 -1.18 -5.65
CA SER A 85 -7.73 -2.11 -6.70
C SER A 85 -8.96 -2.49 -7.51
N ALA A 86 -8.80 -2.58 -8.83
CA ALA A 86 -9.81 -3.13 -9.71
C ALA A 86 -9.14 -3.88 -10.87
N PRO A 87 -9.80 -4.89 -11.46
CA PRO A 87 -9.26 -5.59 -12.63
C PRO A 87 -8.95 -4.62 -13.77
N GLY A 88 -7.74 -4.69 -14.31
CA GLY A 88 -7.31 -3.91 -15.48
C GLY A 88 -6.89 -2.47 -15.22
N THR A 89 -6.96 -1.95 -13.99
CA THR A 89 -6.63 -0.53 -13.70
C THR A 89 -5.13 -0.23 -13.65
N GLY A 90 -4.26 -1.24 -13.55
CA GLY A 90 -2.80 -1.05 -13.54
C GLY A 90 -2.16 -0.96 -14.93
N ARG A 91 -2.88 -1.27 -16.01
CA ARG A 91 -2.27 -1.31 -17.35
C ARG A 91 -2.13 0.10 -17.92
N ARG A 92 -0.91 0.64 -17.97
CA ARG A 92 -0.62 1.76 -18.89
C ARG A 92 -0.78 1.23 -20.33
N PRO A 93 -1.55 1.91 -21.21
CA PRO A 93 -1.52 1.58 -22.63
C PRO A 93 -0.09 1.80 -23.16
N ALA A 94 0.34 0.88 -24.03
CA ALA A 94 1.62 0.96 -24.75
C ALA A 94 1.66 2.17 -25.68
#